data_AF-A0A0Q5ZYA2-F1
#
_entry.id   AF-A0A0Q5ZYA2-F1
#
_cell.length_a   1.000
_cell.length_b   1.000
_cell.length_c   1.000
_cell.angle_alpha   90.00
_cell.angle_beta   90.00
_cell.angle_gamma   90.00
#
_symmetry.space_group_name_H-M   'P 1'
#
loop_
_entity.id
_entity.type
_entity.pdbx_description
1 polymer ?
#
loop_
_entity_poly.entity_id
_entity_poly.type
_entity_poly.pdbx_seq_one_letter_code
_entity_poly.pdbx_strand_id
1 'polypeptide(L)'
;MIGWIGAAGVLVSTGAAVAGTGHSHAAPNGGQIRDIGAYEVELVAKGADLVLYLVDAQEKKVDAAGFSAKAVVLAKGNEQKTVALAPAGDNRLSGRMDFTVEGKLRATVTLTAPSGEAGKGRFSLDAAR
;
A
#
# COMPACT_ATOMS: atom_id res chain seq x y z
N MET A 1 -32.11 34.43 38.37
CA MET A 1 -31.88 32.99 38.14
C MET A 1 -31.80 32.75 36.64
N ILE A 2 -30.67 32.22 36.16
CA ILE A 2 -30.50 31.37 34.94
C ILE A 2 -30.80 32.08 33.59
N GLY A 3 -29.93 32.14 32.58
CA GLY A 3 -28.59 31.59 32.40
C GLY A 3 -28.22 31.59 30.90
N TRP A 4 -27.00 32.07 30.62
CA TRP A 4 -26.01 31.59 29.64
C TRP A 4 -26.36 31.47 28.14
N ILE A 5 -25.59 32.24 27.38
CA ILE A 5 -25.32 32.19 25.94
C ILE A 5 -24.78 30.81 25.56
N GLY A 6 -25.41 30.12 24.60
CA GLY A 6 -24.90 28.87 24.02
C GLY A 6 -24.29 29.11 22.65
N ALA A 7 -22.97 29.33 22.60
CA ALA A 7 -22.17 29.18 21.38
C ALA A 7 -21.46 27.82 21.45
N ALA A 8 -21.72 26.93 20.49
CA ALA A 8 -21.00 25.67 20.35
C ALA A 8 -20.44 25.57 18.92
N GLY A 9 -19.12 25.55 18.84
CA GLY A 9 -18.34 25.71 17.63
C GLY A 9 -18.31 24.46 16.75
N VAL A 10 -18.24 24.70 15.45
CA VAL A 10 -17.93 23.70 14.44
C VAL A 10 -16.42 23.43 14.50
N LEU A 11 -16.02 22.25 14.98
CA LEU A 11 -14.68 21.73 14.73
C LEU A 11 -14.63 21.13 13.32
N VAL A 12 -14.05 21.86 12.38
CA VAL A 12 -13.53 21.28 11.15
C VAL A 12 -12.14 20.74 11.48
N SER A 13 -12.02 19.43 11.72
CA SER A 13 -10.71 18.77 11.77
C SER A 13 -10.21 18.55 10.34
N THR A 14 -9.23 19.36 9.94
CA THR A 14 -8.47 19.21 8.70
C THR A 14 -7.68 17.90 8.71
N GLY A 15 -8.02 16.99 7.81
CA GLY A 15 -7.22 15.80 7.55
C GLY A 15 -5.96 16.18 6.75
N ALA A 16 -4.85 16.45 7.44
CA ALA A 16 -3.54 16.58 6.81
C ALA A 16 -2.84 15.20 6.84
N ALA A 17 -3.03 14.41 5.79
CA ALA A 17 -2.15 13.28 5.52
C ALA A 17 -0.84 13.83 4.94
N VAL A 18 0.21 13.89 5.75
CA VAL A 18 1.58 14.14 5.29
C VAL A 18 2.06 12.89 4.53
N ALA A 19 2.01 12.96 3.20
CA ALA A 19 2.65 12.01 2.30
C ALA A 19 4.12 12.38 2.12
N GLY A 20 5.01 11.42 2.29
CA GLY A 20 6.45 11.57 2.14
C GLY A 20 6.88 11.86 0.69
N THR A 21 8.07 12.43 0.56
CA THR A 21 8.75 12.94 -0.64
C THR A 21 8.95 11.91 -1.79
N GLY A 22 7.88 11.48 -2.43
CA GLY A 22 7.87 10.88 -3.76
C GLY A 22 6.86 11.61 -4.63
N HIS A 23 6.99 11.54 -5.95
CA HIS A 23 6.02 12.14 -6.88
C HIS A 23 4.61 11.66 -6.53
N SER A 24 3.86 12.50 -5.82
CA SER A 24 2.62 12.09 -5.16
C SER A 24 1.45 12.40 -6.09
N HIS A 25 1.11 11.45 -6.94
CA HIS A 25 -0.17 11.45 -7.64
C HIS A 25 -1.19 10.54 -6.93
N ALA A 26 -2.46 10.67 -7.31
CA ALA A 26 -3.52 9.86 -6.72
C ALA A 26 -3.32 8.38 -7.09
N ALA A 27 -3.37 7.50 -6.10
CA ALA A 27 -3.25 6.05 -6.29
C ALA A 27 -4.40 5.52 -7.18
N PRO A 28 -4.12 5.04 -8.42
CA PRO A 28 -5.17 4.71 -9.39
C PRO A 28 -6.11 3.59 -8.96
N ASN A 29 -5.64 2.67 -8.10
CA ASN A 29 -6.38 1.50 -7.66
C ASN A 29 -6.83 1.59 -6.18
N GLY A 30 -6.67 2.77 -5.56
CA GLY A 30 -7.02 3.02 -4.16
C GLY A 30 -6.01 2.49 -3.14
N GLY A 31 -4.80 2.16 -3.59
CA GLY A 31 -3.70 1.69 -2.75
C GLY A 31 -2.77 2.80 -2.25
N GLN A 32 -1.53 2.42 -1.98
CA GLN A 32 -0.45 3.35 -1.68
C GLN A 32 0.70 3.14 -2.66
N ILE A 33 1.18 4.25 -3.21
CA ILE A 33 2.29 4.28 -4.16
C ILE A 33 3.62 4.39 -3.43
N ARG A 34 4.63 3.66 -3.93
CA ARG A 34 6.04 3.77 -3.52
C ARG A 34 6.97 3.51 -4.70
N ASP A 35 8.08 4.22 -4.72
CA ASP A 35 9.20 3.89 -5.60
C ASP A 35 10.00 2.70 -5.03
N ILE A 36 10.30 1.73 -5.89
CA ILE A 36 11.20 0.60 -5.63
C ILE A 36 12.17 0.45 -6.80
N GLY A 37 13.39 0.93 -6.62
CA GLY A 37 14.41 0.90 -7.66
C GLY A 37 13.99 1.77 -8.85
N ALA A 38 13.91 1.18 -10.04
CA ALA A 38 13.50 1.84 -11.28
C ALA A 38 11.98 1.82 -11.53
N TYR A 39 11.21 1.27 -10.59
CA TYR A 39 9.77 1.07 -10.73
C TYR A 39 9.03 1.88 -9.70
N GLU A 40 7.88 2.40 -10.09
CA GLU A 40 6.87 2.85 -9.16
C GLU A 40 5.84 1.73 -8.99
N VAL A 41 5.48 1.45 -7.73
CA VAL A 41 4.54 0.39 -7.41
C VAL A 41 3.40 0.87 -6.53
N GLU A 42 2.19 0.38 -6.82
CA GLU A 42 1.02 0.61 -5.99
C GLU A 42 0.63 -0.69 -5.29
N LEU A 43 0.68 -0.71 -3.95
CA LEU A 43 0.17 -1.82 -3.16
C LEU A 43 -1.28 -1.56 -2.77
N VAL A 44 -2.15 -2.51 -3.11
CA VAL A 44 -3.58 -2.50 -2.79
C VAL A 44 -3.90 -3.72 -1.92
N ALA A 45 -4.67 -3.50 -0.86
CA ALA A 45 -5.23 -4.55 -0.02
C ALA A 45 -6.75 -4.53 -0.12
N LYS A 46 -7.36 -5.66 -0.47
CA LYS A 46 -8.82 -5.84 -0.54
C LYS A 46 -9.19 -7.10 0.23
N GLY A 47 -9.61 -6.95 1.48
CA GLY A 47 -9.80 -8.08 2.38
C GLY A 47 -8.51 -8.90 2.53
N ALA A 48 -8.53 -10.16 2.08
CA ALA A 48 -7.37 -11.05 2.14
C ALA A 48 -6.42 -10.90 0.93
N ASP A 49 -6.85 -10.21 -0.13
CA ASP A 49 -6.06 -10.13 -1.37
C ASP A 49 -5.09 -8.95 -1.31
N LEU A 50 -3.83 -9.23 -1.66
CA LEU A 50 -2.81 -8.23 -1.92
C LEU A 50 -2.51 -8.19 -3.41
N VAL A 51 -2.54 -6.99 -3.98
CA VAL A 51 -2.19 -6.74 -5.38
C VAL A 51 -1.15 -5.64 -5.43
N LEU A 52 -0.06 -5.90 -6.16
CA LEU A 52 0.99 -4.93 -6.45
C LEU A 52 0.93 -4.59 -7.94
N TYR A 53 0.66 -3.34 -8.27
CA TYR A 53 0.73 -2.82 -9.63
C TYR A 53 2.11 -2.23 -9.88
N LEU A 54 2.66 -2.43 -11.07
CA LEU A 54 3.97 -1.95 -11.47
C LEU A 54 3.84 -0.96 -12.63
N VAL A 55 4.51 0.18 -12.53
CA VAL A 55 4.72 1.11 -13.65
C VAL A 55 6.19 1.55 -13.68
N ASP A 56 6.64 2.06 -14.82
CA ASP A 56 7.94 2.70 -14.94
C ASP A 56 7.91 4.14 -14.38
N ALA A 57 9.06 4.81 -14.35
CA ALA A 57 9.17 6.19 -13.89
C ALA A 57 8.42 7.22 -14.77
N GLN A 58 7.77 6.79 -15.85
CA GLN A 58 6.90 7.59 -16.72
C GLN A 58 5.43 7.13 -16.62
N GLU A 59 5.08 6.40 -15.56
CA GLU A 59 3.73 5.88 -15.27
C GLU A 59 3.21 4.90 -16.34
N LYS A 60 4.09 4.33 -17.17
CA LYS A 60 3.69 3.31 -18.15
C LYS A 60 3.67 1.94 -17.51
N LYS A 61 2.64 1.16 -17.84
CA LYS A 61 2.49 -0.22 -17.38
C LYS A 61 3.71 -1.07 -17.77
N VAL A 62 4.29 -1.74 -16.78
CA VAL A 62 5.36 -2.72 -16.97
C VAL A 62 4.74 -4.11 -16.87
N ASP A 63 4.97 -4.98 -17.85
CA ASP A 63 4.52 -6.38 -17.80
C ASP A 63 5.18 -7.10 -16.61
N ALA A 64 4.34 -7.67 -15.73
CA ALA A 64 4.76 -8.32 -14.51
C ALA A 64 5.19 -9.79 -14.71
N ALA A 65 5.09 -10.37 -15.92
CA ALA A 65 5.35 -11.79 -16.19
C ALA A 65 6.73 -12.31 -15.71
N GLY A 66 7.75 -11.44 -15.66
CA GLY A 66 9.10 -11.78 -15.16
C GLY A 66 9.39 -11.32 -13.73
N PHE A 67 8.40 -10.76 -13.03
CA PHE A 67 8.56 -10.19 -11.71
C PHE A 67 8.02 -11.12 -10.63
N SER A 68 8.52 -10.95 -9.42
CA SER A 68 7.90 -11.49 -8.20
C SER A 68 8.10 -10.53 -7.04
N ALA A 69 7.31 -10.67 -6.00
CA ALA A 69 7.51 -9.89 -4.79
C ALA A 69 7.21 -10.68 -3.52
N LYS A 70 7.83 -10.27 -2.41
CA LYS A 70 7.52 -10.77 -1.07
C LYS A 70 7.06 -9.62 -0.21
N ALA A 71 5.86 -9.71 0.34
CA ALA A 71 5.31 -8.75 1.29
C ALA A 71 5.41 -9.31 2.70
N VAL A 72 6.27 -8.73 3.54
CA VAL A 72 6.30 -9.01 4.98
C VAL A 72 5.29 -8.10 5.65
N VAL A 73 4.17 -8.67 6.06
CA VAL A 73 3.02 -7.98 6.66
C VAL A 73 3.07 -8.11 8.17
N LEU A 74 2.75 -7.01 8.87
CA LEU A 74 2.52 -7.04 10.31
C LEU A 74 1.09 -7.51 10.59
N ALA A 75 0.96 -8.74 11.06
CA ALA A 75 -0.29 -9.36 11.46
C ALA A 75 -0.67 -9.02 12.91
N LYS A 76 -1.82 -9.54 13.35
CA LYS A 76 -2.28 -9.47 14.74
C LYS A 76 -1.18 -9.87 15.73
N GLY A 77 -1.10 -9.16 16.86
CA GLY A 77 -0.12 -9.45 17.91
C GLY A 77 1.33 -9.08 17.55
N ASN A 78 1.52 -8.21 16.54
CA ASN A 78 2.84 -7.75 16.08
C ASN A 78 3.69 -8.88 15.44
N GLU A 79 3.03 -9.95 14.97
CA GLU A 79 3.68 -11.04 14.24
C GLU A 79 4.00 -10.61 12.80
N GLN A 80 5.16 -11.00 12.29
CA GLN A 80 5.51 -10.78 10.89
C GLN A 80 5.19 -12.02 10.06
N LYS A 81 4.30 -11.88 9.07
CA LYS A 81 3.93 -12.96 8.15
C LYS A 81 4.28 -12.58 6.72
N THR A 82 4.75 -13.55 5.95
CA THR A 82 5.18 -13.32 4.56
C THR A 82 4.10 -13.76 3.60
N VAL A 83 3.74 -12.88 2.66
CA VAL A 83 2.89 -13.19 1.51
C VAL A 83 3.75 -13.15 0.25
N ALA A 84 3.75 -14.24 -0.51
CA ALA A 84 4.35 -14.27 -1.84
C ALA A 84 3.38 -13.66 -2.85
N LEU A 85 3.86 -12.74 -3.69
CA LEU A 85 3.11 -12.14 -4.78
C LEU A 85 3.70 -12.64 -6.11
N ALA A 86 2.87 -13.27 -6.93
CA ALA A 86 3.24 -13.85 -8.21
C ALA A 86 2.53 -13.13 -9.37
N PRO A 87 3.03 -13.24 -10.62
CA PRO A 87 2.38 -12.65 -11.79
C PRO A 87 0.90 -13.04 -11.90
N ALA A 88 0.05 -12.03 -12.05
CA ALA A 88 -1.40 -12.18 -12.15
C ALA A 88 -1.94 -11.56 -13.46
N GLY A 89 -1.07 -11.38 -14.45
CA GLY A 89 -1.38 -10.76 -15.74
C GLY A 89 -1.22 -9.24 -15.74
N ASP A 90 -1.07 -8.66 -16.94
CA ASP A 90 -0.77 -7.26 -17.16
C ASP A 90 0.42 -6.77 -16.30
N ASN A 91 0.24 -5.67 -15.58
CA ASN A 91 1.24 -5.08 -14.72
C ASN A 91 1.08 -5.45 -13.25
N ARG A 92 0.55 -6.64 -12.95
CA ARG A 92 0.13 -7.01 -11.60
C ARG A 92 0.84 -8.24 -11.06
N LEU A 93 1.26 -8.15 -9.80
CA LEU A 93 1.55 -9.28 -8.95
C LEU A 93 0.43 -9.43 -7.91
N SER A 94 0.06 -10.65 -7.56
CA SER A 94 -0.96 -10.89 -6.54
C SER A 94 -0.62 -12.07 -5.63
N GLY A 95 -1.12 -12.00 -4.41
CA GLY A 95 -1.07 -13.07 -3.42
C GLY A 95 -2.15 -12.86 -2.36
N ARG A 96 -2.35 -13.88 -1.53
CA ARG A 96 -3.42 -13.90 -0.53
C ARG A 96 -2.86 -14.06 0.87
N MET A 97 -3.39 -13.29 1.80
CA MET A 97 -3.15 -13.45 3.23
C MET A 97 -4.04 -14.58 3.77
N ASP A 98 -3.43 -15.50 4.51
CA ASP A 98 -4.12 -16.57 5.27
C ASP A 98 -4.23 -16.23 6.76
N PHE A 99 -4.02 -14.96 7.10
CA PHE A 99 -4.03 -14.42 8.47
C PHE A 99 -4.80 -13.11 8.55
N THR A 100 -5.16 -12.74 9.78
CA THR A 100 -5.86 -11.47 10.06
C THR A 100 -4.87 -10.35 10.37
N VAL A 101 -5.17 -9.17 9.85
CA VAL A 101 -4.50 -7.91 10.18
C VAL A 101 -5.45 -7.08 11.05
N GLU A 102 -4.92 -6.43 12.09
CA GLU A 102 -5.68 -5.53 12.96
C GLU A 102 -5.41 -4.07 12.60
N GLY A 103 -6.48 -3.32 12.31
CA GLY A 103 -6.37 -1.91 11.94
C GLY A 103 -5.68 -1.68 10.59
N LYS A 104 -4.56 -0.96 10.60
CA LYS A 104 -3.81 -0.63 9.38
C LYS A 104 -2.87 -1.76 8.99
N LEU A 105 -2.91 -2.17 7.73
CA LEU A 105 -1.96 -3.11 7.17
C LEU A 105 -0.61 -2.43 6.95
N ARG A 106 0.40 -2.89 7.68
CA ARG A 106 1.79 -2.47 7.50
C ARG A 106 2.53 -3.57 6.77
N ALA A 107 3.17 -3.25 5.67
CA ALA A 107 3.91 -4.21 4.88
C ALA A 107 5.25 -3.66 4.41
N THR A 108 6.28 -4.50 4.39
CA THR A 108 7.51 -4.25 3.65
C THR A 108 7.52 -5.16 2.43
N VAL A 109 7.43 -4.58 1.23
CA VAL A 109 7.48 -5.32 -0.03
C VAL A 109 8.92 -5.33 -0.53
N THR A 110 9.43 -6.50 -0.86
CA THR A 110 10.67 -6.67 -1.64
C THR A 110 10.28 -7.05 -3.06
N LEU A 111 10.71 -6.26 -4.05
CA LEU A 111 10.45 -6.50 -5.46
C LEU A 111 11.66 -7.17 -6.11
N THR A 112 11.41 -8.22 -6.87
CA THR A 112 12.41 -8.93 -7.67
C THR A 112 12.04 -8.79 -9.14
N ALA A 113 12.91 -8.14 -9.90
CA ALA A 113 12.84 -8.00 -11.35
C ALA A 113 13.60 -9.16 -12.02
N PRO A 114 13.48 -9.34 -13.36
CA PRO A 114 14.24 -10.35 -14.09
C PRO A 114 15.77 -10.23 -13.92
N SER A 115 16.27 -9.02 -13.64
CA SER A 115 17.70 -8.75 -13.40
C SER A 115 18.15 -8.99 -11.96
N GLY A 116 17.25 -9.27 -11.03
CA GLY A 116 17.53 -9.46 -9.60
C GLY A 116 16.64 -8.63 -8.67
N GLU A 117 17.04 -8.51 -7.41
CA GLU A 117 16.31 -7.67 -6.45
C GLU A 117 16.34 -6.20 -6.87
N ALA A 118 15.15 -5.61 -7.10
CA ALA A 118 15.01 -4.22 -7.47
C ALA A 118 15.05 -3.29 -6.25
N GLY A 119 14.59 -3.77 -5.10
CA GLY A 119 14.63 -3.05 -3.83
C GLY A 119 13.44 -3.34 -2.93
N LYS A 120 13.23 -2.45 -1.95
CA LYS A 120 12.17 -2.59 -0.93
C LYS A 120 11.36 -1.31 -0.76
N GLY A 121 10.06 -1.46 -0.53
CA GLY A 121 9.12 -0.39 -0.21
C GLY A 121 8.35 -0.67 1.08
N ARG A 122 8.11 0.37 1.88
CA ARG A 122 7.30 0.29 3.11
C ARG A 122 5.93 0.91 2.91
N PHE A 123 4.90 0.15 3.26
CA PHE A 123 3.50 0.47 3.07
C PHE A 123 2.75 0.49 4.39
N SER A 124 1.75 1.34 4.46
CA SER A 124 0.78 1.47 5.56
C SER A 124 -0.58 1.78 4.94
N LEU A 125 -1.36 0.74 4.70
CA LEU A 125 -2.67 0.76 4.06
C LEU A 125 -3.78 0.64 5.12
N ASP A 126 -4.94 1.22 4.84
CA ASP A 126 -6.14 0.94 5.61
C ASP A 126 -6.78 -0.35 5.04
N ALA A 127 -6.59 -1.50 5.71
CA ALA A 127 -7.07 -2.80 5.22
C ALA A 127 -8.60 -2.99 5.27
N ALA A 128 -9.33 -2.01 5.81
CA ALA A 128 -10.75 -2.12 6.16
C ALA A 128 -11.70 -1.42 5.18
N ARG A 129 -11.28 -1.10 3.95
CA ARG A 129 -12.13 -0.40 2.98
C ARG A 129 -12.66 -1.29 1.86
#